data_AF-A0A7X2J1J3-F1
#
_entry.id   AF-A0A7X2J1J3-F1
#
_cell.length_a   1.000
_cell.length_b   1.000
_cell.length_c   1.000
_cell.angle_alpha   90.00
_cell.angle_beta   90.00
_cell.angle_gamma   90.00
#
_symmetry.space_group_name_H-M   'P 1'
#
loop_
_entity.id
_entity.type
_entity.pdbx_description
1 polymer ?
#
loop_
_entity_poly.entity_id
_entity_poly.type
_entity_poly.pdbx_seq_one_letter_code
_entity_poly.pdbx_strand_id
1 'polypeptide(L)'
;MENFLLKWIVEPQHHGQLLRDYLKEKQVSKRALTDIKFAGGKLTVDGDEVTVRHILQAGSNLTVEFPAEERSGGIQPENTPLEILYEDDHCLVIHKKAGMPSIPSREHPAGTVANNLLGYYDSKNIPGTIHIVTRLDKDTSGVMLIAKHRHAHSLFSLQQKQHQIRRTYEAVVHGRLLREQGTIDAPIGRSENSIIEREVREDGQQAITHFKVLQREEDKTKVSLSLETGRTHQIRVHMAYLGHPLCGDTLYGGDRQHIERQALHSRTLTFWHPILGKQLAIDAPLPADMKKLLL
;
A
#
# COMPACT_ATOMS: atom_id res chain seq x y z
N MET A 1 18.59 -10.18 17.06
CA MET A 1 17.65 -9.86 15.96
C MET A 1 17.75 -11.01 14.99
N GLU A 2 16.72 -11.82 14.86
CA GLU A 2 16.74 -12.92 13.90
C GLU A 2 16.55 -12.36 12.50
N ASN A 3 17.40 -12.80 11.58
CA ASN A 3 17.30 -12.46 10.18
C ASN A 3 16.06 -13.09 9.56
N PHE A 4 15.48 -12.43 8.55
CA PHE A 4 14.36 -13.01 7.81
C PHE A 4 14.84 -14.22 6.99
N LEU A 5 14.12 -15.35 7.11
CA LEU A 5 14.46 -16.60 6.45
C LEU A 5 13.40 -17.01 5.44
N LEU A 6 13.83 -17.55 4.31
CA LEU A 6 13.01 -18.38 3.44
C LEU A 6 13.56 -19.81 3.42
N LYS A 7 12.66 -20.80 3.48
CA LYS A 7 13.02 -22.22 3.52
C LYS A 7 12.26 -22.99 2.46
N TRP A 8 12.95 -23.89 1.78
CA TRP A 8 12.36 -24.80 0.80
C TRP A 8 12.98 -26.19 0.92
N ILE A 9 12.17 -27.22 0.67
CA ILE A 9 12.67 -28.55 0.30
C ILE A 9 12.74 -28.58 -1.22
N VAL A 10 13.89 -28.90 -1.77
CA VAL A 10 14.09 -28.92 -3.23
C VAL A 10 13.27 -30.03 -3.86
N GLU A 11 12.29 -29.67 -4.69
CA GLU A 11 11.43 -30.63 -5.40
C GLU A 11 12.21 -31.38 -6.51
N PRO A 12 11.85 -32.63 -6.86
CA PRO A 12 12.55 -33.43 -7.87
C PRO A 12 12.79 -32.75 -9.21
N GLN A 13 11.85 -31.90 -9.67
CA GLN A 13 11.96 -31.18 -10.94
C GLN A 13 13.07 -30.12 -10.98
N HIS A 14 13.61 -29.72 -9.81
CA HIS A 14 14.71 -28.76 -9.70
C HIS A 14 16.06 -29.45 -9.44
N HIS A 15 16.13 -30.80 -9.50
CA HIS A 15 17.39 -31.54 -9.39
C HIS A 15 18.35 -31.13 -10.51
N GLY A 16 19.60 -30.86 -10.17
CA GLY A 16 20.61 -30.44 -11.14
C GLY A 16 20.50 -28.96 -11.55
N GLN A 17 19.51 -28.22 -11.05
CA GLN A 17 19.34 -26.80 -11.34
C GLN A 17 20.35 -25.96 -10.55
N LEU A 18 20.85 -24.89 -11.16
CA LEU A 18 21.69 -23.91 -10.48
C LEU A 18 20.87 -23.13 -9.44
N LEU A 19 21.37 -23.00 -8.21
CA LEU A 19 20.69 -22.29 -7.12
C LEU A 19 20.27 -20.87 -7.52
N ARG A 20 21.11 -20.14 -8.26
CA ARG A 20 20.78 -18.80 -8.79
C ARG A 20 19.48 -18.79 -9.58
N ASP A 21 19.28 -19.79 -10.44
CA ASP A 21 18.19 -19.82 -11.39
C ASP A 21 16.90 -20.26 -10.66
N TYR A 22 17.01 -21.21 -9.74
CA TYR A 22 15.93 -21.56 -8.80
C TYR A 22 15.47 -20.35 -7.95
N LEU A 23 16.41 -19.58 -7.37
CA LEU A 23 16.07 -18.41 -6.57
C LEU A 23 15.42 -17.29 -7.40
N LYS A 24 15.78 -17.17 -8.68
CA LYS A 24 15.11 -16.27 -9.62
C LYS A 24 13.65 -16.69 -9.86
N GLU A 25 13.39 -17.98 -10.01
CA GLU A 25 12.02 -18.53 -10.14
C GLU A 25 11.20 -18.29 -8.86
N LYS A 26 11.83 -18.40 -7.69
CA LYS A 26 11.24 -18.01 -6.39
C LYS A 26 11.21 -16.50 -6.14
N GLN A 27 11.40 -15.68 -7.18
CA GLN A 27 11.34 -14.21 -7.18
C GLN A 27 12.35 -13.51 -6.26
N VAL A 28 13.43 -14.17 -5.87
CA VAL A 28 14.56 -13.53 -5.18
C VAL A 28 15.39 -12.77 -6.22
N SER A 29 15.27 -11.45 -6.21
CA SER A 29 15.93 -10.58 -7.19
C SER A 29 17.45 -10.65 -7.14
N LYS A 30 18.13 -10.34 -8.26
CA LYS A 30 19.60 -10.22 -8.31
C LYS A 30 20.14 -9.24 -7.26
N ARG A 31 19.41 -8.14 -7.00
CA ARG A 31 19.76 -7.17 -5.95
C ARG A 31 19.68 -7.81 -4.57
N ALA A 32 18.60 -8.54 -4.28
CA ALA A 32 18.49 -9.29 -3.03
C ALA A 32 19.63 -10.30 -2.85
N LEU A 33 20.00 -11.05 -3.90
CA LEU A 33 21.15 -11.97 -3.86
C LEU A 33 22.48 -11.25 -3.59
N THR A 34 22.63 -10.02 -4.10
CA THR A 34 23.80 -9.18 -3.84
C THR A 34 23.83 -8.75 -2.38
N ASP A 35 22.71 -8.26 -1.86
CA ASP A 35 22.58 -7.85 -0.46
C ASP A 35 22.78 -9.04 0.50
N ILE A 36 22.22 -10.22 0.18
CA ILE A 36 22.45 -11.46 0.94
C ILE A 36 23.95 -11.75 1.02
N LYS A 37 24.67 -11.72 -0.10
CA LYS A 37 26.10 -12.04 -0.12
C LYS A 37 26.98 -11.01 0.61
N PHE A 38 26.67 -9.72 0.49
CA PHE A 38 27.58 -8.65 0.90
C PHE A 38 27.14 -7.84 2.12
N ALA A 39 25.89 -7.97 2.57
CA ALA A 39 25.33 -7.23 3.70
C ALA A 39 24.94 -8.13 4.89
N GLY A 40 25.49 -9.35 4.96
CA GLY A 40 25.35 -10.23 6.14
C GLY A 40 24.19 -11.23 6.08
N GLY A 41 23.69 -11.57 4.90
CA GLY A 41 22.82 -12.73 4.68
C GLY A 41 23.63 -13.98 4.30
N LYS A 42 22.94 -15.11 4.16
CA LYS A 42 23.56 -16.41 3.83
C LYS A 42 22.65 -17.28 2.97
N LEU A 43 23.26 -18.20 2.23
CA LEU A 43 22.57 -19.29 1.54
C LEU A 43 23.11 -20.59 2.12
N THR A 44 22.24 -21.45 2.65
CA THR A 44 22.65 -22.75 3.18
C THR A 44 21.84 -23.88 2.55
N VAL A 45 22.50 -25.01 2.28
CA VAL A 45 21.88 -26.25 1.80
C VAL A 45 22.26 -27.35 2.78
N ASP A 46 21.25 -27.97 3.40
CA ASP A 46 21.43 -29.00 4.44
C ASP A 46 22.34 -28.58 5.61
N GLY A 47 22.40 -27.27 5.87
CA GLY A 47 23.20 -26.65 6.94
C GLY A 47 24.52 -26.04 6.47
N ASP A 48 25.02 -26.43 5.30
CA ASP A 48 26.29 -25.95 4.76
C ASP A 48 26.12 -24.66 3.95
N GLU A 49 26.99 -23.67 4.18
CA GLU A 49 26.98 -22.41 3.44
C GLU A 49 27.43 -22.61 1.99
N VAL A 50 26.62 -22.13 1.04
CA VAL A 50 26.84 -22.29 -0.39
C VAL A 50 26.77 -20.96 -1.13
N THR A 51 27.25 -20.94 -2.36
CA THR A 51 27.06 -19.79 -3.25
C THR A 51 25.92 -20.03 -4.22
N VAL A 52 25.45 -18.96 -4.88
CA VAL A 52 24.45 -19.05 -5.95
C VAL A 52 24.83 -19.98 -7.12
N ARG A 53 26.09 -20.45 -7.19
CA ARG A 53 26.58 -21.41 -8.20
C ARG A 53 26.41 -22.88 -7.79
N HIS A 54 25.89 -23.15 -6.59
CA HIS A 54 25.63 -24.51 -6.13
C HIS A 54 24.57 -25.19 -7.02
N ILE A 55 24.75 -26.49 -7.25
CA ILE A 55 23.81 -27.32 -8.03
C ILE A 55 22.89 -28.02 -7.05
N LEU A 56 21.59 -27.80 -7.17
CA LEU A 56 20.59 -28.32 -6.25
C LEU A 56 20.42 -29.83 -6.39
N GLN A 57 20.24 -30.51 -5.25
CA GLN A 57 19.83 -31.90 -5.17
C GLN A 57 18.39 -31.99 -4.63
N ALA A 58 17.58 -32.81 -5.26
CA ALA A 58 16.22 -33.07 -4.79
C ALA A 58 16.21 -33.62 -3.36
N GLY A 59 15.29 -33.11 -2.52
CA GLY A 59 15.17 -33.46 -1.11
C GLY A 59 16.03 -32.62 -0.17
N SER A 60 17.01 -31.86 -0.68
CA SER A 60 17.84 -30.97 0.15
C SER A 60 17.03 -29.82 0.75
N ASN A 61 17.42 -29.39 1.95
CA ASN A 61 16.85 -28.26 2.66
C ASN A 61 17.60 -26.99 2.32
N LEU A 62 17.01 -26.15 1.48
CA LEU A 62 17.54 -24.83 1.16
C LEU A 62 17.01 -23.79 2.15
N THR A 63 17.92 -23.06 2.79
CA THR A 63 17.60 -21.87 3.59
C THR A 63 18.27 -20.64 2.99
N VAL A 64 17.50 -19.57 2.84
CA VAL A 64 17.98 -18.25 2.41
C VAL A 64 17.75 -17.28 3.54
N GLU A 65 18.85 -16.80 4.09
CA GLU A 65 18.91 -15.82 5.16
C GLU A 65 19.14 -14.43 4.57
N PHE A 66 18.19 -13.54 4.76
CA PHE A 66 18.29 -12.16 4.31
C PHE A 66 19.08 -11.32 5.33
N PRO A 67 19.79 -10.28 4.87
CA PRO A 67 20.49 -9.38 5.78
C PRO A 67 19.50 -8.69 6.72
N ALA A 68 19.97 -8.37 7.93
CA ALA A 68 19.19 -7.65 8.92
C ALA A 68 18.67 -6.31 8.36
N GLU A 69 17.48 -5.89 8.80
CA GLU A 69 16.96 -4.58 8.44
C GLU A 69 17.61 -3.49 9.29
N GLU A 70 18.07 -2.44 8.63
CA GLU A 70 18.58 -1.24 9.30
C GLU A 70 17.49 -0.18 9.37
N ARG A 71 17.28 0.38 10.56
CA ARG A 71 16.31 1.45 10.74
C ARG A 71 16.93 2.80 10.40
N SER A 72 16.23 3.59 9.60
CA SER A 72 16.61 4.98 9.35
C SER A 72 16.52 5.79 10.63
N GLY A 73 17.62 6.39 11.08
CA GLY A 73 17.66 7.20 12.31
C GLY A 73 16.81 8.49 12.29
N GLY A 74 16.25 8.85 11.13
CA GLY A 74 15.46 10.08 10.94
C GLY A 74 13.98 9.98 11.35
N ILE A 75 13.47 8.81 11.72
CA ILE A 75 12.07 8.61 12.11
C ILE A 75 12.02 8.00 13.51
N GLN A 76 11.40 8.71 14.45
CA GLN A 76 11.26 8.26 15.83
C GLN A 76 10.01 7.38 16.00
N PRO A 77 10.09 6.30 16.79
CA PRO A 77 8.94 5.44 17.06
C PRO A 77 7.89 6.15 17.92
N GLU A 78 6.62 5.83 17.66
CA GLU A 78 5.47 6.29 18.45
C GLU A 78 4.53 5.13 18.78
N ASN A 79 3.78 5.24 19.87
CA ASN A 79 2.97 4.15 20.42
C ASN A 79 1.46 4.36 20.23
N THR A 80 1.03 5.17 19.26
CA THR A 80 -0.40 5.28 18.95
C THR A 80 -0.86 3.95 18.34
N PRO A 81 -1.88 3.27 18.90
CA PRO A 81 -2.30 1.97 18.40
C PRO A 81 -2.74 2.01 16.93
N LEU A 82 -2.16 1.11 16.14
CA LEU A 82 -2.61 0.82 14.77
C LEU A 82 -3.74 -0.20 14.82
N GLU A 83 -4.80 0.06 14.06
CA GLU A 83 -5.89 -0.90 13.87
C GLU A 83 -5.48 -1.91 12.78
N ILE A 84 -5.14 -3.13 13.20
CA ILE A 84 -4.64 -4.19 12.32
C ILE A 84 -5.83 -5.00 11.81
N LEU A 85 -5.98 -5.07 10.48
CA LEU A 85 -7.02 -5.85 9.80
C LEU A 85 -6.52 -7.23 9.38
N TYR A 86 -5.22 -7.35 9.09
CA TYR A 86 -4.56 -8.60 8.74
C TYR A 86 -3.07 -8.49 9.08
N GLU A 87 -2.49 -9.56 9.61
CA GLU A 87 -1.05 -9.67 9.84
C GLU A 87 -0.58 -11.11 9.65
N ASP A 88 0.56 -11.26 8.98
CA ASP A 88 1.35 -12.49 8.97
C ASP A 88 2.85 -12.15 9.08
N ASP A 89 3.73 -13.08 8.71
CA ASP A 89 5.17 -12.88 8.78
C ASP A 89 5.71 -11.91 7.71
N HIS A 90 4.96 -11.67 6.65
CA HIS A 90 5.42 -10.96 5.45
C HIS A 90 4.75 -9.60 5.26
N CYS A 91 3.51 -9.43 5.70
CA CYS A 91 2.76 -8.20 5.52
C CYS A 91 1.82 -7.87 6.69
N LEU A 92 1.44 -6.60 6.70
CA LEU A 92 0.51 -6.01 7.64
C LEU A 92 -0.49 -5.18 6.82
N VAL A 93 -1.78 -5.40 7.03
CA VAL A 93 -2.85 -4.55 6.50
C VAL A 93 -3.51 -3.83 7.66
N ILE A 94 -3.52 -2.51 7.60
CA ILE A 94 -4.08 -1.67 8.66
C ILE A 94 -5.31 -0.91 8.17
N HIS A 95 -6.17 -0.53 9.10
CA HIS A 95 -7.14 0.53 8.93
C HIS A 95 -6.52 1.85 9.39
N LYS A 96 -6.10 2.70 8.45
CA LYS A 96 -5.61 4.05 8.77
C LYS A 96 -6.78 4.96 9.12
N LYS A 97 -6.71 5.59 10.29
CA LYS A 97 -7.65 6.68 10.67
C LYS A 97 -7.39 7.94 9.84
N ALA A 98 -8.42 8.76 9.65
CA ALA A 98 -8.25 10.10 9.07
C ALA A 98 -7.46 11.00 10.04
N GLY A 99 -6.83 12.06 9.53
CA GLY A 99 -5.97 12.97 10.30
C GLY A 99 -4.51 12.51 10.44
N MET A 100 -4.21 11.25 10.13
CA MET A 100 -2.87 10.66 10.24
C MET A 100 -2.18 10.59 8.86
N PRO A 101 -1.03 11.25 8.65
CA PRO A 101 -0.23 11.08 7.44
C PRO A 101 0.35 9.66 7.32
N SER A 102 0.55 9.18 6.08
CA SER A 102 1.19 7.87 5.85
C SER A 102 2.68 7.87 6.21
N ILE A 103 3.40 8.94 5.86
CA ILE A 103 4.85 9.09 6.07
C ILE A 103 5.17 10.51 6.59
N PRO A 104 6.28 10.69 7.32
CA PRO A 104 6.74 11.99 7.76
C PRO A 104 6.99 12.94 6.59
N SER A 105 6.78 14.22 6.85
CA SER A 105 7.07 15.32 5.93
C SER A 105 7.58 16.51 6.72
N ARG A 106 8.05 17.57 6.04
CA ARG A 106 8.54 18.78 6.72
C ARG A 106 7.50 19.40 7.65
N GLU A 107 6.25 19.45 7.21
CA GLU A 107 5.13 20.04 7.98
C GLU A 107 4.57 19.07 9.03
N HIS A 108 4.81 17.76 8.87
CA HIS A 108 4.36 16.70 9.76
C HIS A 108 5.49 15.68 9.99
N PRO A 109 6.50 16.01 10.81
CA PRO A 109 7.67 15.14 11.02
C PRO A 109 7.37 13.92 11.91
N ALA A 110 6.24 13.94 12.61
CA ALA A 110 5.80 12.96 13.61
C ALA A 110 4.29 12.68 13.44
N GLY A 111 3.73 11.76 14.23
CA GLY A 111 2.30 11.45 14.22
C GLY A 111 1.83 10.68 12.99
N THR A 112 2.72 9.95 12.33
CA THR A 112 2.42 9.26 11.05
C THR A 112 2.28 7.76 11.23
N VAL A 113 1.72 7.07 10.22
CA VAL A 113 1.69 5.60 10.19
C VAL A 113 3.10 5.03 10.32
N ALA A 114 4.10 5.65 9.70
CA ALA A 114 5.49 5.20 9.77
C ALA A 114 6.06 5.25 11.20
N ASN A 115 5.79 6.33 11.95
CA ASN A 115 6.21 6.46 13.35
C ASN A 115 5.56 5.37 14.21
N ASN A 116 4.25 5.19 14.06
CA ASN A 116 3.48 4.21 14.83
C ASN A 116 3.81 2.76 14.44
N LEU A 117 4.21 2.52 13.20
CA LEU A 117 4.69 1.21 12.74
C LEU A 117 6.02 0.84 13.42
N LEU A 118 6.93 1.80 13.58
CA LEU A 118 8.18 1.54 14.31
C LEU A 118 7.91 1.21 15.78
N GLY A 119 7.03 1.95 16.46
CA GLY A 119 6.66 1.63 17.85
C GLY A 119 5.91 0.30 17.95
N TYR A 120 5.08 -0.05 16.96
CA TYR A 120 4.48 -1.37 16.87
C TYR A 120 5.54 -2.47 16.78
N TYR A 121 6.53 -2.31 15.90
CA TYR A 121 7.64 -3.26 15.76
C TYR A 121 8.46 -3.39 17.04
N ASP A 122 8.70 -2.28 17.74
CA ASP A 122 9.37 -2.29 19.05
C ASP A 122 8.58 -3.09 20.09
N SER A 123 7.27 -2.84 20.19
CA SER A 123 6.40 -3.55 21.15
C SER A 123 6.31 -5.06 20.90
N LYS A 124 6.59 -5.50 19.66
CA LYS A 124 6.53 -6.91 19.23
C LYS A 124 7.90 -7.55 19.04
N ASN A 125 9.00 -6.83 19.31
CA ASN A 125 10.36 -7.27 19.00
C ASN A 125 10.55 -7.69 17.53
N ILE A 126 9.86 -7.03 16.60
CA ILE A 126 10.00 -7.28 15.16
C ILE A 126 11.24 -6.51 14.67
N PRO A 127 12.27 -7.20 14.13
CA PRO A 127 13.52 -6.58 13.68
C PRO A 127 13.37 -5.96 12.28
N GLY A 128 12.29 -5.19 12.08
CA GLY A 128 11.92 -4.58 10.81
C GLY A 128 12.14 -3.05 10.77
N THR A 129 12.07 -2.52 9.56
CA THR A 129 11.96 -1.08 9.29
C THR A 129 10.73 -0.78 8.45
N ILE A 130 10.48 0.49 8.14
CA ILE A 130 9.25 0.94 7.49
C ILE A 130 9.27 0.57 6.01
N HIS A 131 8.34 -0.31 5.61
CA HIS A 131 8.14 -0.71 4.21
C HIS A 131 6.69 -0.50 3.77
N ILE A 132 6.27 0.76 3.67
CA ILE A 132 4.91 1.10 3.21
C ILE A 132 4.79 0.80 1.70
N VAL A 133 3.79 -0.01 1.34
CA VAL A 133 3.50 -0.37 -0.06
C VAL A 133 2.47 0.59 -0.67
N THR A 134 1.39 0.86 0.06
CA THR A 134 0.33 1.77 -0.39
C THR A 134 0.20 2.94 0.55
N ARG A 135 0.04 4.16 0.00
CA ARG A 135 -0.18 5.38 0.78
C ARG A 135 -1.61 5.88 0.62
N LEU A 136 -2.08 6.59 1.64
CA LEU A 136 -3.29 7.39 1.64
C LEU A 136 -2.96 8.85 2.05
N ASP A 137 -3.77 9.79 1.58
CA ASP A 137 -3.72 11.18 2.05
C ASP A 137 -3.99 11.23 3.56
N LYS A 138 -3.51 12.29 4.23
CA LYS A 138 -3.66 12.48 5.68
C LYS A 138 -5.10 12.25 6.16
N ASP A 139 -6.05 12.89 5.49
CA ASP A 139 -7.45 12.90 5.88
C ASP A 139 -8.31 11.84 5.17
N THR A 140 -7.69 10.98 4.36
CA THR A 140 -8.34 9.78 3.83
C THR A 140 -8.16 8.63 4.80
N SER A 141 -9.25 7.97 5.19
CA SER A 141 -9.22 6.77 6.05
C SER A 141 -9.22 5.49 5.21
N GLY A 142 -8.98 4.34 5.85
CA GLY A 142 -9.23 3.03 5.24
C GLY A 142 -8.00 2.13 5.12
N VAL A 143 -8.12 1.09 4.28
CA VAL A 143 -7.12 0.02 4.15
C VAL A 143 -5.78 0.50 3.58
N MET A 144 -4.69 0.06 4.19
CA MET A 144 -3.31 0.26 3.73
C MET A 144 -2.47 -1.01 3.89
N LEU A 145 -1.67 -1.32 2.87
CA LEU A 145 -0.71 -2.41 2.84
C LEU A 145 0.70 -1.96 3.24
N ILE A 146 1.29 -2.72 4.15
CA ILE A 146 2.67 -2.58 4.64
C ILE A 146 3.35 -3.95 4.49
N ALA A 147 4.58 -3.96 3.98
CA ALA A 147 5.43 -5.13 4.02
C ALA A 147 6.22 -5.16 5.34
N LYS A 148 6.53 -6.33 5.88
CA LYS A 148 7.31 -6.44 7.13
C LYS A 148 8.82 -6.45 6.90
N HIS A 149 9.25 -6.70 5.65
CA HIS A 149 10.65 -6.75 5.25
C HIS A 149 10.83 -6.39 3.77
N ARG A 150 12.06 -6.05 3.39
CA ARG A 150 12.47 -5.53 2.08
C ARG A 150 12.13 -6.46 0.93
N HIS A 151 12.27 -7.76 1.14
CA HIS A 151 11.92 -8.74 0.10
C HIS A 151 10.43 -8.69 -0.22
N ALA A 152 9.55 -8.78 0.77
CA ALA A 152 8.10 -8.64 0.56
C ALA A 152 7.75 -7.28 -0.05
N HIS A 153 8.39 -6.20 0.41
CA HIS A 153 8.20 -4.86 -0.16
C HIS A 153 8.51 -4.81 -1.66
N SER A 154 9.61 -5.44 -2.08
CA SER A 154 10.00 -5.49 -3.49
C SER A 154 8.99 -6.24 -4.35
N LEU A 155 8.42 -7.34 -3.83
CA LEU A 155 7.41 -8.14 -4.53
C LEU A 155 6.09 -7.39 -4.65
N PHE A 156 5.61 -6.77 -3.56
CA PHE A 156 4.39 -5.95 -3.62
C PHE A 156 4.57 -4.71 -4.48
N SER A 157 5.76 -4.09 -4.47
CA SER A 157 6.06 -2.95 -5.36
C SER A 157 6.01 -3.35 -6.83
N LEU A 158 6.44 -4.56 -7.18
CA LEU A 158 6.30 -5.10 -8.54
C LEU A 158 4.82 -5.28 -8.90
N GLN A 159 4.02 -5.89 -8.02
CA GLN A 159 2.58 -6.05 -8.22
C GLN A 159 1.86 -4.70 -8.38
N GLN A 160 2.27 -3.68 -7.62
CA GLN A 160 1.71 -2.33 -7.74
C GLN A 160 2.00 -1.71 -9.11
N LYS A 161 3.23 -1.87 -9.62
CA LYS A 161 3.61 -1.41 -10.97
C LYS A 161 2.87 -2.16 -12.08
N GLN A 162 2.49 -3.41 -11.83
CA GLN A 162 1.72 -4.25 -12.74
C GLN A 162 0.19 -4.11 -12.56
N HIS A 163 -0.27 -3.15 -11.75
CA HIS A 163 -1.70 -2.93 -11.47
C HIS A 163 -2.43 -4.15 -10.87
N GLN A 164 -1.69 -5.05 -10.20
CA GLN A 164 -2.23 -6.24 -9.53
C GLN A 164 -2.72 -5.96 -8.10
N ILE A 165 -2.27 -4.86 -7.51
CA ILE A 165 -2.83 -4.35 -6.25
C ILE A 165 -4.01 -3.45 -6.57
N ARG A 166 -5.22 -3.96 -6.35
CA ARG A 166 -6.48 -3.26 -6.64
C ARG A 166 -7.03 -2.64 -5.37
N ARG A 167 -7.58 -1.44 -5.51
CA ARG A 167 -8.21 -0.70 -4.42
C ARG A 167 -9.57 -0.19 -4.85
N THR A 168 -10.54 -0.37 -3.97
CA THR A 168 -11.86 0.23 -4.09
C THR A 168 -12.02 1.27 -2.99
N TYR A 169 -12.48 2.44 -3.36
CA TYR A 169 -12.78 3.54 -2.46
C TYR A 169 -14.29 3.71 -2.37
N GLU A 170 -14.76 4.20 -1.23
CA GLU A 170 -16.09 4.79 -1.10
C GLU A 170 -15.93 6.28 -0.83
N ALA A 171 -16.76 7.08 -1.49
CA ALA A 171 -16.84 8.52 -1.25
C ALA A 171 -18.28 9.03 -1.19
N VAL A 172 -18.47 10.18 -0.55
CA VAL A 172 -19.70 10.96 -0.61
C VAL A 172 -19.38 12.27 -1.32
N VAL A 173 -20.10 12.54 -2.40
CA VAL A 173 -19.91 13.74 -3.22
C VAL A 173 -21.13 14.62 -3.21
N HIS A 174 -20.91 15.92 -3.42
CA HIS A 174 -21.96 16.91 -3.57
C HIS A 174 -22.74 16.74 -4.87
N GLY A 175 -24.02 17.06 -4.82
CA GLY A 175 -24.96 16.95 -5.91
C GLY A 175 -25.38 15.52 -6.22
N ARG A 176 -26.35 15.43 -7.13
CA ARG A 176 -26.92 14.18 -7.62
C ARG A 176 -26.25 13.75 -8.92
N LEU A 177 -25.44 12.70 -8.88
CA LEU A 177 -24.88 12.10 -10.09
C LEU A 177 -25.97 11.37 -10.88
N LEU A 178 -26.29 11.88 -12.07
CA LEU A 178 -27.33 11.30 -12.93
C LEU A 178 -26.91 9.96 -13.53
N ARG A 179 -25.63 9.83 -13.91
CA ARG A 179 -25.08 8.58 -14.45
C ARG A 179 -24.87 7.55 -13.34
N GLU A 180 -25.20 6.29 -13.58
CA GLU A 180 -25.01 5.21 -12.61
C GLU A 180 -23.55 4.78 -12.47
N GLN A 181 -22.76 4.92 -13.54
CA GLN A 181 -21.34 4.62 -13.57
C GLN A 181 -20.65 5.42 -14.68
N GLY A 182 -19.33 5.51 -14.61
CA GLY A 182 -18.54 6.16 -15.64
C GLY A 182 -17.04 6.06 -15.40
N THR A 183 -16.29 6.54 -16.39
CA THR A 183 -14.83 6.66 -16.33
C THR A 183 -14.44 8.11 -16.53
N ILE A 184 -13.52 8.59 -15.70
CA ILE A 184 -12.89 9.90 -15.80
C ILE A 184 -11.45 9.62 -16.23
N ASP A 185 -11.18 9.83 -17.52
CA ASP A 185 -9.84 9.77 -18.10
C ASP A 185 -9.40 11.21 -18.40
N ALA A 186 -8.72 11.82 -17.44
CA ALA A 186 -8.38 13.23 -17.45
C ALA A 186 -7.03 13.42 -16.76
N PRO A 187 -5.96 13.82 -17.48
CA PRO A 187 -4.64 13.95 -16.88
C PRO A 187 -4.60 14.99 -15.76
N ILE A 188 -3.80 14.74 -14.72
CA ILE A 188 -3.67 15.60 -13.54
C ILE A 188 -2.25 16.16 -13.44
N GLY A 189 -2.17 17.47 -13.25
CA GLY A 189 -0.93 18.18 -12.94
C GLY A 189 -1.05 19.02 -11.67
N ARG A 190 0.04 19.71 -11.30
CA ARG A 190 0.06 20.70 -10.22
C ARG A 190 -0.53 22.01 -10.72
N SER A 191 -1.39 22.64 -9.92
CA SER A 191 -1.89 23.97 -10.25
C SER A 191 -0.78 25.01 -10.13
N GLU A 192 -0.74 25.97 -11.04
CA GLU A 192 0.38 26.92 -11.19
C GLU A 192 0.61 27.76 -9.93
N ASN A 193 -0.48 28.11 -9.24
CA ASN A 193 -0.45 29.01 -8.09
C ASN A 193 -0.39 28.29 -6.74
N SER A 194 -0.24 26.96 -6.72
CA SER A 194 -0.35 26.19 -5.49
C SER A 194 0.73 25.14 -5.31
N ILE A 195 1.28 25.10 -4.10
CA ILE A 195 2.25 24.07 -3.75
C ILE A 195 1.60 22.70 -3.50
N ILE A 196 0.31 22.66 -3.21
CA ILE A 196 -0.41 21.46 -2.78
C ILE A 196 -1.49 21.05 -3.79
N GLU A 197 -2.18 22.02 -4.37
CA GLU A 197 -3.33 21.78 -5.24
C GLU A 197 -2.93 21.11 -6.57
N ARG A 198 -3.93 20.46 -7.16
CA ARG A 198 -3.83 19.64 -8.36
C ARG A 198 -5.04 19.93 -9.20
N GLU A 199 -4.90 19.93 -10.52
CA GLU A 199 -5.99 20.23 -11.44
C GLU A 199 -5.92 19.31 -12.65
N VAL A 200 -7.04 19.20 -13.36
CA VAL A 200 -7.05 18.56 -14.68
C VAL A 200 -6.41 19.52 -15.67
N ARG A 201 -5.38 19.05 -16.37
CA ARG A 201 -4.65 19.82 -17.39
C ARG A 201 -4.01 18.90 -18.41
N GLU A 202 -3.93 19.34 -19.66
CA GLU A 202 -3.54 18.51 -20.80
C GLU A 202 -2.09 18.00 -20.73
N ASP A 203 -1.18 18.80 -20.17
CA ASP A 203 0.23 18.46 -19.91
C ASP A 203 0.43 17.71 -18.58
N GLY A 204 -0.65 17.30 -17.93
CA GLY A 204 -0.65 16.52 -16.70
C GLY A 204 -0.20 15.07 -16.90
N GLN A 205 -0.05 14.36 -15.79
CA GLN A 205 0.17 12.92 -15.82
C GLN A 205 -1.15 12.18 -16.03
N GLN A 206 -1.15 11.15 -16.88
CA GLN A 206 -2.32 10.31 -17.12
C GLN A 206 -2.94 9.83 -15.80
N ALA A 207 -4.25 10.04 -15.69
CA ALA A 207 -5.04 9.67 -14.53
C ALA A 207 -6.41 9.13 -14.97
N ILE A 208 -6.73 7.91 -14.53
CA ILE A 208 -7.98 7.21 -14.86
C ILE A 208 -8.66 6.74 -13.57
N THR A 209 -9.91 7.17 -13.40
CA THR A 209 -10.78 6.82 -12.26
C THR A 209 -12.11 6.30 -12.78
N HIS A 210 -12.54 5.12 -12.33
CA HIS A 210 -13.89 4.62 -12.57
C HIS A 210 -14.74 4.87 -11.34
N PHE A 211 -15.99 5.25 -11.54
CA PHE A 211 -16.97 5.39 -10.47
C PHE A 211 -18.23 4.59 -10.75
N LYS A 212 -18.90 4.16 -9.69
CA LYS A 212 -20.23 3.57 -9.69
C LYS A 212 -21.03 4.17 -8.54
N VAL A 213 -22.23 4.65 -8.83
CA VAL A 213 -23.16 5.15 -7.81
C VAL A 213 -23.66 3.98 -6.96
N LEU A 214 -23.57 4.15 -5.64
CA LEU A 214 -24.07 3.19 -4.66
C LEU A 214 -25.41 3.63 -4.07
N GLN A 215 -25.57 4.93 -3.79
CA GLN A 215 -26.75 5.51 -3.17
C GLN A 215 -26.86 6.98 -3.57
N ARG A 216 -28.09 7.48 -3.76
CA ARG A 216 -28.38 8.88 -4.09
C ARG A 216 -29.30 9.46 -3.02
N GLU A 217 -28.93 10.63 -2.54
CA GLU A 217 -29.77 11.51 -1.73
C GLU A 217 -30.19 12.73 -2.55
N GLU A 218 -30.91 13.66 -1.94
CA GLU A 218 -31.38 14.88 -2.60
C GLU A 218 -30.21 15.76 -3.11
N ASP A 219 -29.23 16.00 -2.24
CA ASP A 219 -28.11 16.92 -2.48
C ASP A 219 -26.74 16.23 -2.52
N LYS A 220 -26.69 14.90 -2.35
CA LYS A 220 -25.45 14.12 -2.23
C LYS A 220 -25.54 12.78 -2.95
N THR A 221 -24.39 12.24 -3.34
CA THR A 221 -24.30 10.90 -3.90
C THR A 221 -23.17 10.10 -3.24
N LYS A 222 -23.48 8.88 -2.81
CA LYS A 222 -22.46 7.90 -2.43
C LYS A 222 -21.96 7.16 -3.66
N VAL A 223 -20.65 7.12 -3.85
CA VAL A 223 -20.01 6.44 -4.98
C VAL A 223 -18.94 5.45 -4.50
N SER A 224 -18.83 4.34 -5.23
CA SER A 224 -17.66 3.48 -5.23
C SER A 224 -16.71 3.97 -6.32
N LEU A 225 -15.41 4.02 -6.04
CA LEU A 225 -14.39 4.36 -7.02
C LEU A 225 -13.32 3.29 -7.11
N SER A 226 -12.78 3.07 -8.29
CA SER A 226 -11.58 2.27 -8.52
C SER A 226 -10.62 3.03 -9.42
N LEU A 227 -9.33 2.75 -9.27
CA LEU A 227 -8.26 3.50 -9.89
C LEU A 227 -7.40 2.60 -10.77
N GLU A 228 -7.15 2.99 -12.01
CA GLU A 228 -6.07 2.40 -12.79
C GLU A 228 -4.73 3.05 -12.45
N THR A 229 -4.74 4.34 -12.08
CA THR A 229 -3.55 5.14 -11.76
C THR A 229 -3.60 5.69 -10.32
N GLY A 230 -2.45 6.06 -9.76
CA GLY A 230 -2.38 6.58 -8.38
C GLY A 230 -1.77 7.97 -8.26
N ARG A 231 -2.38 9.00 -8.86
CA ARG A 231 -1.88 10.39 -8.77
C ARG A 231 -2.28 11.04 -7.45
N THR A 232 -1.50 12.04 -7.01
CA THR A 232 -1.81 12.83 -5.81
C THR A 232 -3.19 13.44 -5.93
N HIS A 233 -4.04 13.24 -4.92
CA HIS A 233 -5.42 13.75 -4.85
C HIS A 233 -6.32 13.30 -6.02
N GLN A 234 -5.98 12.23 -6.75
CA GLN A 234 -6.65 11.88 -8.01
C GLN A 234 -8.18 11.85 -7.93
N ILE A 235 -8.74 11.09 -6.97
CA ILE A 235 -10.20 11.00 -6.77
C ILE A 235 -10.81 12.37 -6.51
N ARG A 236 -10.16 13.17 -5.66
CA ARG A 236 -10.64 14.47 -5.21
C ARG A 236 -10.75 15.45 -6.39
N VAL A 237 -9.68 15.52 -7.19
CA VAL A 237 -9.60 16.36 -8.39
C VAL A 237 -10.60 15.91 -9.46
N HIS A 238 -10.67 14.61 -9.74
CA HIS A 238 -11.56 14.07 -10.77
C HIS A 238 -13.04 14.27 -10.44
N MET A 239 -13.44 14.04 -9.19
CA MET A 239 -14.82 14.26 -8.79
C MET A 239 -15.19 15.75 -8.81
N ALA A 240 -14.29 16.64 -8.38
CA ALA A 240 -14.48 18.08 -8.52
C ALA A 240 -14.55 18.51 -10.01
N TYR A 241 -13.71 17.95 -10.87
CA TYR A 241 -13.73 18.19 -12.32
C TYR A 241 -15.06 17.77 -12.97
N LEU A 242 -15.71 16.72 -12.46
CA LEU A 242 -17.08 16.35 -12.88
C LEU A 242 -18.17 17.29 -12.33
N GLY A 243 -17.83 18.30 -11.54
CA GLY A 243 -18.79 19.17 -10.86
C GLY A 243 -19.40 18.57 -9.58
N HIS A 244 -18.85 17.46 -9.09
CA HIS A 244 -19.32 16.75 -7.91
C HIS A 244 -18.18 16.59 -6.88
N PRO A 245 -17.68 17.68 -6.27
CA PRO A 245 -16.60 17.60 -5.31
C PRO A 245 -16.99 16.77 -4.08
N LEU A 246 -16.01 16.23 -3.38
CA LEU A 246 -16.25 15.43 -2.19
C LEU A 246 -16.78 16.32 -1.06
N CYS A 247 -17.78 15.85 -0.32
CA CYS A 247 -18.22 16.54 0.89
C CYS A 247 -17.02 16.67 1.86
N GLY A 248 -16.86 17.83 2.49
CA GLY A 248 -15.73 18.16 3.38
C GLY A 248 -14.41 18.50 2.70
N ASP A 249 -14.32 18.41 1.37
CA ASP A 249 -13.08 18.70 0.64
C ASP A 249 -12.95 20.18 0.25
N THR A 250 -12.59 21.00 1.23
CA THR A 250 -12.44 22.46 1.04
C THR A 250 -11.38 22.86 0.02
N LEU A 251 -10.43 21.98 -0.30
CA LEU A 251 -9.40 22.26 -1.29
C LEU A 251 -9.96 22.24 -2.73
N TYR A 252 -11.04 21.49 -2.96
CA TYR A 252 -11.59 21.25 -4.30
C TYR A 252 -13.07 21.63 -4.41
N GLY A 253 -13.54 22.59 -3.61
CA GLY A 253 -14.89 23.15 -3.70
C GLY A 253 -15.97 22.44 -2.88
N GLY A 254 -15.59 21.47 -2.05
CA GLY A 254 -16.47 20.94 -1.01
C GLY A 254 -16.56 21.87 0.19
N ASP A 255 -17.54 21.62 1.07
CA ASP A 255 -17.74 22.36 2.32
C ASP A 255 -17.79 21.41 3.52
N ARG A 256 -17.56 21.96 4.72
CA ARG A 256 -17.47 21.18 5.97
C ARG A 256 -18.75 21.17 6.80
N GLN A 257 -19.91 21.48 6.22
CA GLN A 257 -21.15 21.60 7.00
C GLN A 257 -21.51 20.30 7.75
N HIS A 258 -21.19 19.15 7.16
CA HIS A 258 -21.58 17.84 7.72
C HIS A 258 -20.41 16.89 7.98
N ILE A 259 -19.20 17.23 7.52
CA ILE A 259 -17.98 16.44 7.73
C ILE A 259 -16.74 17.34 7.64
N GLU A 260 -15.80 17.17 8.57
CA GLU A 260 -14.62 18.04 8.71
C GLU A 260 -13.45 17.70 7.77
N ARG A 261 -13.61 16.68 6.93
CA ARG A 261 -12.59 16.13 6.03
C ARG A 261 -13.24 15.67 4.73
N GLN A 262 -12.44 15.45 3.68
CA GLN A 262 -12.94 14.80 2.48
C GLN A 262 -13.60 13.46 2.84
N ALA A 263 -14.86 13.30 2.44
CA ALA A 263 -15.63 12.09 2.61
C ALA A 263 -15.12 11.01 1.65
N LEU A 264 -13.90 10.52 1.92
CA LEU A 264 -13.19 9.52 1.15
C LEU A 264 -12.65 8.44 2.10
N HIS A 265 -12.85 7.18 1.70
CA HIS A 265 -12.43 6.01 2.45
C HIS A 265 -11.92 4.92 1.51
N SER A 266 -10.71 4.44 1.75
CA SER A 266 -10.14 3.24 1.09
C SER A 266 -10.85 2.01 1.67
N ARG A 267 -11.85 1.49 0.96
CA ARG A 267 -12.78 0.48 1.47
C ARG A 267 -12.21 -0.93 1.39
N THR A 268 -11.69 -1.32 0.23
CA THR A 268 -11.23 -2.69 -0.04
C THR A 268 -9.88 -2.66 -0.71
N LEU A 269 -8.98 -3.53 -0.25
CA LEU A 269 -7.67 -3.76 -0.84
C LEU A 269 -7.60 -5.23 -1.27
N THR A 270 -7.27 -5.46 -2.54
CA THR A 270 -7.10 -6.79 -3.10
C THR A 270 -5.70 -6.93 -3.68
N PHE A 271 -4.98 -7.97 -3.29
CA PHE A 271 -3.61 -8.21 -3.73
C PHE A 271 -3.28 -9.71 -3.76
N TRP A 272 -2.25 -10.08 -4.52
CA TRP A 272 -1.71 -11.43 -4.49
C TRP A 272 -0.68 -11.53 -3.37
N HIS A 273 -0.86 -12.42 -2.41
CA HIS A 273 0.14 -12.65 -1.38
C HIS A 273 1.32 -13.46 -1.98
N PRO A 274 2.52 -12.87 -2.17
CA PRO A 274 3.56 -13.48 -3.00
C PRO A 274 4.20 -14.72 -2.38
N ILE A 275 4.24 -14.83 -1.04
CA ILE A 275 4.77 -16.03 -0.37
C ILE A 275 3.71 -17.13 -0.26
N LEU A 276 2.53 -16.81 0.30
CA LEU A 276 1.41 -17.76 0.43
C LEU A 276 0.82 -18.24 -0.91
N GLY A 277 1.09 -17.56 -2.02
CA GLY A 277 0.60 -17.96 -3.34
C GLY A 277 -0.93 -17.93 -3.47
N LYS A 278 -1.60 -16.95 -2.83
CA LYS A 278 -3.06 -16.80 -2.89
C LYS A 278 -3.48 -15.32 -2.95
N GLN A 279 -4.65 -15.06 -3.52
CA GLN A 279 -5.25 -13.73 -3.53
C GLN A 279 -5.92 -13.44 -2.17
N LEU A 280 -5.68 -12.25 -1.63
CA LEU A 280 -6.33 -11.73 -0.43
C LEU A 280 -7.15 -10.50 -0.78
N ALA A 281 -8.31 -10.36 -0.12
CA ALA A 281 -9.16 -9.18 -0.17
C ALA A 281 -9.50 -8.78 1.26
N ILE A 282 -9.11 -7.56 1.65
CA ILE A 282 -9.27 -7.04 3.00
C ILE A 282 -10.12 -5.78 2.94
N ASP A 283 -11.14 -5.72 3.81
CA ASP A 283 -12.09 -4.62 3.90
C ASP A 283 -11.85 -3.81 5.19
N ALA A 284 -11.88 -2.47 5.10
CA ALA A 284 -11.95 -1.58 6.26
C ALA A 284 -13.39 -1.10 6.46
N PRO A 285 -13.95 -1.14 7.67
CA PRO A 285 -15.31 -0.68 7.91
C PRO A 285 -15.46 0.81 7.61
N LEU A 286 -16.59 1.19 6.98
CA LEU A 286 -16.88 2.60 6.72
C LEU A 286 -16.91 3.39 8.04
N PRO A 287 -16.19 4.52 8.15
CA PRO A 287 -16.07 5.26 9.39
C PRO A 287 -17.38 5.95 9.77
N ALA A 288 -17.56 6.21 11.06
CA ALA A 288 -18.82 6.70 11.62
C ALA A 288 -19.21 8.09 11.10
N ASP A 289 -18.24 8.95 10.82
CA ASP A 289 -18.46 10.28 10.23
C ASP A 289 -19.12 10.18 8.85
N MET A 290 -18.63 9.28 7.99
CA MET A 290 -19.21 9.05 6.66
C MET A 290 -20.54 8.29 6.70
N LYS A 291 -20.74 7.40 7.69
CA LYS A 291 -22.05 6.77 7.90
C LYS A 291 -23.11 7.81 8.23
N LYS A 292 -22.80 8.78 9.08
CA LYS A 292 -23.71 9.88 9.46
C LYS A 292 -24.07 10.81 8.31
N LEU A 293 -23.23 10.91 7.28
CA LEU A 293 -23.55 11.70 6.07
C LEU A 293 -24.66 11.10 5.22
N LEU A 294 -24.97 9.82 5.42
CA LEU A 294 -25.91 9.04 4.62
C LEU A 294 -27.21 8.73 5.39
N LEU A 295 -27.38 9.33 6.57
CA LEU A 295 -28.56 9.25 7.42
C LEU A 295 -29.33 10.56 7.32
#